data_AF-A0A6P6FDT6-F1
#
_entry.id   AF-A0A6P6FDT6-F1
#
_cell.length_a   1.000
_cell.length_b   1.000
_cell.length_c   1.000
_cell.angle_alpha   90.00
_cell.angle_beta   90.00
_cell.angle_gamma   90.00
#
_symmetry.space_group_name_H-M   'P 1'
#
loop_
_entity.id
_entity.type
_entity.pdbx_description
1 polymer ?
#
loop_
_entity_poly.entity_id
_entity_poly.type
_entity_poly.pdbx_seq_one_letter_code
_entity_poly.pdbx_strand_id
1 'polypeptide(L)'
;MPRILFYVAIVSVLTCTAHAQYISFGVDHQISGKLQNSDASQIKIYEELFKKSFEHQRKEHAKAVKRLQKIGNYERLYKMILVIGEKMIDAIEVNKALIANEDFNPDNRLLPQNVTIQTAISTVLENTAFFGDILLHFPHFTHRILKAQQKWNPIINWSLNFTYRTKYLLDSETIVKIHLASQELNVIKREQGYSNPYWQPTEAQEGDNGKIKKKKSATKGKQKKGPQMTKWFIDNKYVRATRTHDLKITFKHLHSDVSAV
;
A
#
# COMPACT_ATOMS: atom_id res chain seq x y z
N MET A 1 -1.26 -29.32 6.11
CA MET A 1 -1.30 -28.08 5.29
C MET A 1 -2.65 -27.75 4.61
N PRO A 2 -3.71 -28.59 4.56
CA PRO A 2 -4.97 -28.16 3.90
C PRO A 2 -5.96 -27.40 4.82
N ARG A 3 -5.99 -27.68 6.13
CA ARG A 3 -7.08 -27.23 7.02
C ARG A 3 -7.26 -25.71 7.20
N ILE A 4 -6.23 -24.90 6.96
CA ILE A 4 -6.27 -23.44 7.21
C ILE A 4 -6.68 -22.66 5.95
N LEU A 5 -6.26 -23.11 4.76
CA LEU A 5 -6.75 -22.57 3.48
C LEU A 5 -8.24 -22.89 3.29
N PHE A 6 -8.67 -24.08 3.74
CA PHE A 6 -10.08 -24.41 3.86
C PHE A 6 -10.82 -23.42 4.77
N TYR A 7 -10.24 -22.99 5.90
CA TYR A 7 -10.91 -22.03 6.80
C TYR A 7 -11.10 -20.64 6.19
N VAL A 8 -10.13 -20.14 5.39
CA VAL A 8 -10.26 -18.82 4.72
C VAL A 8 -11.28 -18.88 3.59
N ALA A 9 -11.31 -19.97 2.81
CA ALA A 9 -12.35 -20.20 1.81
C ALA A 9 -13.73 -20.41 2.45
N ILE A 10 -13.81 -21.13 3.56
CA ILE A 10 -15.06 -21.38 4.30
C ILE A 10 -15.59 -20.07 4.91
N VAL A 11 -14.75 -19.19 5.47
CA VAL A 11 -15.20 -17.89 5.98
C VAL A 11 -15.68 -16.98 4.85
N SER A 12 -14.98 -16.96 3.70
CA SER A 12 -15.40 -16.16 2.54
C SER A 12 -16.67 -16.68 1.87
N VAL A 13 -16.91 -18.00 1.85
CA VAL A 13 -18.13 -18.60 1.30
C VAL A 13 -19.29 -18.49 2.30
N LEU A 14 -19.04 -18.65 3.61
CA LEU A 14 -20.09 -18.46 4.63
C LEU A 14 -20.58 -17.01 4.72
N THR A 15 -19.71 -16.01 4.52
CA THR A 15 -20.17 -14.60 4.53
C THR A 15 -20.99 -14.27 3.27
N CYS A 16 -20.63 -14.81 2.11
CA CYS A 16 -21.44 -14.67 0.89
C CYS A 16 -22.81 -15.36 1.02
N THR A 17 -22.89 -16.56 1.60
CA THR A 17 -24.18 -17.24 1.79
C THR A 17 -25.00 -16.62 2.91
N ALA A 18 -24.39 -16.17 4.00
CA ALA A 18 -25.11 -15.50 5.09
C ALA A 18 -25.69 -14.16 4.64
N HIS A 19 -24.97 -13.39 3.81
CA HIS A 19 -25.49 -12.14 3.27
C HIS A 19 -26.63 -12.39 2.26
N ALA A 20 -26.50 -13.41 1.41
CA ALA A 20 -27.56 -13.82 0.47
C ALA A 20 -28.81 -14.40 1.18
N GLN A 21 -28.62 -15.24 2.20
CA GLN A 21 -29.71 -15.84 2.98
C GLN A 21 -30.40 -14.81 3.89
N TYR A 22 -29.65 -13.86 4.47
CA TYR A 22 -30.21 -12.77 5.26
C TYR A 22 -31.06 -11.82 4.40
N ILE A 23 -30.62 -11.51 3.18
CA ILE A 23 -31.40 -10.72 2.22
C ILE A 23 -32.65 -11.50 1.77
N SER A 24 -32.53 -12.82 1.52
CA SER A 24 -33.67 -13.64 1.11
C SER A 24 -34.73 -13.78 2.21
N PHE A 25 -34.34 -13.89 3.49
CA PHE A 25 -35.29 -14.04 4.61
C PHE A 25 -36.01 -12.73 4.99
N GLY A 26 -35.45 -11.57 4.62
CA GLY A 26 -36.02 -10.25 4.93
C GLY A 26 -36.99 -9.69 3.88
N VAL A 27 -36.92 -10.16 2.64
CA VAL A 27 -37.70 -9.61 1.51
C VAL A 27 -39.09 -10.26 1.37
N ASP A 28 -39.27 -11.50 1.81
CA ASP A 28 -40.53 -12.24 1.57
C ASP A 28 -41.72 -11.78 2.44
N HIS A 29 -41.53 -10.95 3.48
CA HIS A 29 -42.63 -10.60 4.40
C HIS A 29 -43.25 -9.20 4.22
N GLN A 30 -42.88 -8.37 3.22
CA GLN A 30 -43.45 -7.01 3.14
C GLN A 30 -43.74 -6.44 1.74
N ILE A 31 -43.88 -7.26 0.70
CA ILE A 31 -44.36 -6.72 -0.59
C ILE A 31 -45.88 -6.84 -0.70
N SER A 32 -46.58 -5.91 -0.02
CA SER A 32 -47.89 -5.45 -0.46
C SER A 32 -48.05 -3.95 -0.18
N GLY A 33 -47.69 -3.15 -1.18
CA GLY A 33 -48.27 -1.84 -1.46
C GLY A 33 -47.80 -0.60 -0.68
N LYS A 34 -46.76 0.11 -1.16
CA LYS A 34 -46.77 1.58 -1.36
C LYS A 34 -45.46 2.09 -2.02
N LEU A 35 -45.53 2.34 -3.33
CA LEU A 35 -44.44 2.90 -4.13
C LEU A 35 -44.33 4.41 -3.84
N GLN A 36 -43.11 4.94 -3.71
CA GLN A 36 -42.69 6.33 -3.42
C GLN A 36 -42.30 6.70 -1.97
N ASN A 37 -42.98 6.21 -0.91
CA ASN A 37 -42.46 6.32 0.48
C ASN A 37 -41.58 5.14 0.90
N SER A 38 -41.62 4.05 0.11
CA SER A 38 -40.83 2.85 0.31
C SER A 38 -39.34 3.12 0.12
N ASP A 39 -38.94 3.85 -0.92
CA ASP A 39 -37.55 3.80 -1.39
C ASP A 39 -36.56 4.49 -0.44
N ALA A 40 -36.93 5.65 0.12
CA ALA A 40 -36.14 6.30 1.17
C ALA A 40 -36.08 5.45 2.45
N SER A 41 -37.17 4.74 2.77
CA SER A 41 -37.20 3.80 3.89
C SER A 41 -36.28 2.60 3.64
N GLN A 42 -36.26 2.06 2.42
CA GLN A 42 -35.41 0.92 2.06
C GLN A 42 -33.93 1.28 2.08
N ILE A 43 -33.56 2.47 1.58
CA ILE A 43 -32.17 2.97 1.67
C ILE A 43 -31.73 3.08 3.14
N LYS A 44 -32.60 3.63 3.99
CA LYS A 44 -32.31 3.75 5.42
C LYS A 44 -32.18 2.39 6.11
N ILE A 45 -33.05 1.44 5.78
CA ILE A 45 -32.96 0.06 6.27
C ILE A 45 -31.62 -0.56 5.84
N TYR A 46 -31.24 -0.42 4.57
CA TYR A 46 -29.96 -0.92 4.09
C TYR A 46 -28.77 -0.29 4.84
N GLU A 47 -28.78 1.04 5.05
CA GLU A 47 -27.70 1.72 5.78
C GLU A 47 -27.55 1.18 7.22
N GLU A 48 -28.67 0.96 7.92
CA GLU A 48 -28.66 0.39 9.28
C GLU A 48 -28.16 -1.05 9.28
N LEU A 49 -28.60 -1.87 8.32
CA LEU A 49 -28.14 -3.24 8.15
C LEU A 49 -26.65 -3.31 7.84
N PHE A 50 -26.18 -2.48 6.92
CA PHE A 50 -24.77 -2.35 6.57
C PHE A 50 -23.94 -1.98 7.79
N LYS A 51 -24.32 -0.95 8.55
CA LYS A 51 -23.56 -0.53 9.74
C LYS A 51 -23.42 -1.66 10.75
N LYS A 52 -24.49 -2.43 10.96
CA LYS A 52 -24.50 -3.58 11.87
C LYS A 52 -23.63 -4.73 11.38
N SER A 53 -23.72 -5.09 10.09
CA SER A 53 -22.88 -6.14 9.50
C SER A 53 -21.41 -5.74 9.49
N PHE A 54 -21.14 -4.48 9.14
CA PHE A 54 -19.80 -3.91 9.13
C PHE A 54 -19.17 -3.97 10.52
N GLU A 55 -19.86 -3.53 11.57
CA GLU A 55 -19.37 -3.60 12.95
C GLU A 55 -19.03 -5.05 13.36
N HIS A 56 -19.90 -6.00 13.02
CA HIS A 56 -19.63 -7.42 13.25
C HIS A 56 -18.35 -7.86 12.53
N GLN A 57 -18.20 -7.49 11.26
CA GLN A 57 -17.05 -7.83 10.44
C GLN A 57 -15.75 -7.20 10.99
N ARG A 58 -15.79 -5.97 11.50
CA ARG A 58 -14.63 -5.32 12.17
C ARG A 58 -14.15 -6.10 13.39
N LYS A 59 -15.06 -6.73 14.16
CA LYS A 59 -14.69 -7.61 15.29
C LYS A 59 -13.98 -8.87 14.81
N GLU A 60 -14.43 -9.47 13.71
CA GLU A 60 -13.77 -10.64 13.11
C GLU A 60 -12.40 -10.28 12.52
N HIS A 61 -12.27 -9.12 11.87
CA HIS A 61 -10.98 -8.61 11.40
C HIS A 61 -9.99 -8.43 12.55
N ALA A 62 -10.41 -7.82 13.66
CA ALA A 62 -9.56 -7.65 14.84
C ALA A 62 -9.08 -9.01 15.40
N LYS A 63 -9.96 -10.03 15.43
CA LYS A 63 -9.58 -11.40 15.81
C LYS A 63 -8.58 -12.01 14.82
N ALA A 64 -8.77 -11.80 13.52
CA ALA A 64 -7.88 -12.29 12.47
C ALA A 64 -6.48 -11.67 12.60
N VAL A 65 -6.38 -10.35 12.82
CA VAL A 65 -5.09 -9.67 13.07
C VAL A 65 -4.40 -10.24 14.30
N LYS A 66 -5.12 -10.42 15.41
CA LYS A 66 -4.56 -11.05 16.62
C LYS A 66 -4.05 -12.47 16.37
N ARG A 67 -4.69 -13.24 15.47
CA ARG A 67 -4.20 -14.56 15.07
C ARG A 67 -2.93 -14.47 14.23
N LEU A 68 -2.85 -13.50 13.30
CA LEU A 68 -1.64 -13.25 12.52
C LEU A 68 -0.45 -12.85 13.40
N GLN A 69 -0.68 -12.01 14.42
CA GLN A 69 0.36 -11.57 15.36
C GLN A 69 0.97 -12.74 16.15
N LYS A 70 0.21 -13.82 16.37
CA LYS A 70 0.68 -15.03 17.06
C LYS A 70 1.54 -15.95 16.18
N ILE A 71 1.68 -15.66 14.89
CA ILE A 71 2.51 -16.45 13.98
C ILE A 71 3.97 -16.01 14.12
N GLY A 72 4.77 -16.79 14.86
CA GLY A 72 6.21 -16.50 15.02
C GLY A 72 7.08 -16.81 13.80
N ASN A 73 6.58 -17.57 12.81
CA ASN A 73 7.34 -17.90 11.61
C ASN A 73 7.16 -16.81 10.53
N TYR A 74 8.26 -16.11 10.22
CA TYR A 74 8.28 -15.00 9.26
C TYR A 74 7.78 -15.40 7.86
N GLU A 75 8.30 -16.49 7.29
CA GLU A 75 7.97 -16.90 5.91
C GLU A 75 6.49 -17.27 5.78
N ARG A 76 5.98 -17.99 6.78
CA ARG A 76 4.56 -18.34 6.86
C ARG A 76 3.68 -17.11 7.00
N LEU A 77 4.04 -16.18 7.88
CA LEU A 77 3.30 -14.94 8.07
C LEU A 77 3.29 -14.10 6.78
N TYR A 78 4.44 -13.96 6.11
CA TYR A 78 4.56 -13.29 4.81
C TYR A 78 3.63 -13.92 3.77
N LYS A 79 3.67 -15.25 3.60
CA LYS A 79 2.82 -15.97 2.65
C LYS A 79 1.33 -15.80 2.97
N MET A 80 0.96 -15.85 4.25
CA MET A 80 -0.43 -15.66 4.65
C MET A 80 -0.92 -14.23 4.37
N ILE A 81 -0.14 -13.21 4.72
CA ILE A 81 -0.47 -11.82 4.43
C ILE A 81 -0.58 -11.60 2.91
N LEU A 82 0.32 -12.18 2.12
CA LEU A 82 0.29 -12.10 0.66
C LEU A 82 -1.01 -12.68 0.09
N VAL A 83 -1.39 -13.90 0.49
CA VAL A 83 -2.61 -14.55 0.00
C VAL A 83 -3.88 -13.82 0.44
N ILE A 84 -3.93 -13.35 1.69
CA ILE A 84 -5.06 -12.53 2.17
C ILE A 84 -5.12 -11.22 1.37
N GLY A 85 -3.97 -10.58 1.14
CA GLY A 85 -3.82 -9.40 0.29
C GLY A 85 -4.37 -9.60 -1.11
N GLU A 86 -3.95 -10.66 -1.81
CA GLU A 86 -4.44 -11.02 -3.14
C GLU A 86 -5.97 -11.06 -3.18
N LYS A 87 -6.60 -11.77 -2.24
CA LYS A 87 -8.06 -11.90 -2.19
C LYS A 87 -8.77 -10.58 -1.93
N MET A 88 -8.24 -9.73 -1.05
CA MET A 88 -8.81 -8.42 -0.81
C MET A 88 -8.70 -7.51 -2.04
N ILE A 89 -7.56 -7.52 -2.72
CA ILE A 89 -7.34 -6.71 -3.92
C ILE A 89 -8.24 -7.15 -5.06
N ASP A 90 -8.33 -8.46 -5.32
CA ASP A 90 -9.23 -9.02 -6.35
C ASP A 90 -10.68 -8.60 -6.07
N ALA A 91 -11.13 -8.72 -4.81
CA ALA A 91 -12.47 -8.32 -4.40
C ALA A 91 -12.72 -6.82 -4.58
N ILE A 92 -11.75 -5.96 -4.22
CA ILE A 92 -11.85 -4.51 -4.41
C ILE A 92 -11.90 -4.17 -5.91
N GLU A 93 -11.07 -4.79 -6.73
CA GLU A 93 -10.98 -4.50 -8.17
C GLU A 93 -12.27 -4.85 -8.91
N VAL A 94 -12.84 -6.03 -8.64
CA VAL A 94 -14.12 -6.45 -9.23
C VAL A 94 -15.24 -5.49 -8.85
N ASN A 95 -15.34 -5.13 -7.56
CA ASN A 95 -16.44 -4.29 -7.08
C ASN A 95 -16.24 -2.80 -7.44
N LYS A 96 -15.00 -2.34 -7.59
CA LYS A 96 -14.69 -1.02 -8.13
C LYS A 96 -15.29 -0.84 -9.53
N ALA A 97 -15.14 -1.84 -10.40
CA ALA A 97 -15.70 -1.79 -11.75
C ALA A 97 -17.23 -1.69 -11.73
N LEU A 98 -17.90 -2.43 -10.84
CA LEU A 98 -19.35 -2.35 -10.66
C LEU A 98 -19.81 -0.95 -10.21
N ILE A 99 -19.13 -0.37 -9.23
CA ILE A 99 -19.46 0.98 -8.71
C ILE A 99 -19.24 2.05 -9.79
N ALA A 100 -18.17 1.93 -10.58
CA ALA A 100 -17.84 2.90 -11.62
C ALA A 100 -18.85 2.95 -12.77
N ASN A 101 -19.55 1.84 -13.04
CA ASN A 101 -20.52 1.75 -14.14
C ASN A 101 -21.85 2.47 -13.86
N GLU A 102 -22.11 2.86 -12.62
CA GLU A 102 -23.41 3.40 -12.16
C GLU A 102 -23.32 4.87 -11.71
N ASP A 103 -22.23 5.57 -12.07
CA ASP A 103 -21.96 6.99 -11.76
C ASP A 103 -22.20 7.36 -10.28
N PHE A 104 -21.95 6.41 -9.36
CA PHE A 104 -22.11 6.64 -7.93
C PHE A 104 -21.12 7.69 -7.42
N ASN A 105 -21.64 8.76 -6.84
CA ASN A 105 -20.83 9.78 -6.18
C ASN A 105 -20.65 9.44 -4.68
N PRO A 106 -19.44 9.07 -4.22
CA PRO A 106 -19.20 8.71 -2.82
C PRO A 106 -19.29 9.88 -1.84
N ASP A 107 -19.28 11.14 -2.32
CA ASP A 107 -19.53 12.31 -1.46
C ASP A 107 -21.02 12.55 -1.22
N ASN A 108 -21.88 11.92 -2.03
CA ASN A 108 -23.32 11.94 -1.79
C ASN A 108 -23.64 10.99 -0.64
N ARG A 109 -24.45 11.47 0.32
CA ARG A 109 -24.92 10.68 1.45
C ARG A 109 -26.05 9.71 1.07
N LEU A 110 -26.64 9.89 -0.11
CA LEU A 110 -27.66 8.98 -0.61
C LEU A 110 -27.00 7.76 -1.24
N LEU A 111 -27.24 6.60 -0.63
CA LEU A 111 -26.83 5.32 -1.18
C LEU A 111 -27.67 4.97 -2.42
N PRO A 112 -27.09 4.25 -3.39
CA PRO A 112 -27.83 3.79 -4.55
C PRO A 112 -28.91 2.81 -4.13
N GLN A 113 -30.05 2.78 -4.83
CA GLN A 113 -31.13 1.81 -4.58
C GLN A 113 -30.76 0.39 -5.06
N ASN A 114 -29.83 0.29 -6.01
CA ASN A 114 -29.41 -0.97 -6.57
C ASN A 114 -28.66 -1.81 -5.53
N VAL A 115 -29.27 -2.93 -5.11
CA VAL A 115 -28.74 -3.86 -4.11
C VAL A 115 -27.37 -4.41 -4.53
N THR A 116 -27.13 -4.65 -5.81
CA THR A 116 -25.82 -5.11 -6.30
C THR A 116 -24.73 -4.08 -6.03
N ILE A 117 -25.02 -2.79 -6.23
CA ILE A 117 -24.06 -1.71 -5.99
C ILE A 117 -23.87 -1.47 -4.49
N GLN A 118 -24.95 -1.55 -3.72
CA GLN A 118 -24.89 -1.57 -2.25
C GLN A 118 -23.94 -2.68 -1.76
N THR A 119 -24.11 -3.93 -2.20
CA THR A 119 -23.22 -5.04 -1.86
C THR A 119 -21.78 -4.79 -2.32
N ALA A 120 -21.58 -4.19 -3.50
CA ALA A 120 -20.26 -3.84 -4.00
C ALA A 120 -19.56 -2.80 -3.11
N ILE A 121 -20.29 -1.76 -2.68
CA ILE A 121 -19.80 -0.76 -1.71
C ILE A 121 -19.40 -1.45 -0.41
N SER A 122 -20.27 -2.28 0.16
CA SER A 122 -19.99 -3.03 1.40
C SER A 122 -18.69 -3.81 1.28
N THR A 123 -18.54 -4.55 0.19
CA THR A 123 -17.36 -5.38 -0.08
C THR A 123 -16.08 -4.54 -0.16
N VAL A 124 -16.11 -3.40 -0.87
CA VAL A 124 -14.95 -2.50 -0.96
C VAL A 124 -14.56 -1.94 0.42
N LEU A 125 -15.54 -1.49 1.20
CA LEU A 125 -15.29 -0.89 2.52
C LEU A 125 -14.72 -1.91 3.50
N GLU A 126 -15.29 -3.11 3.56
CA GLU A 126 -14.84 -4.18 4.45
C GLU A 126 -13.40 -4.63 4.13
N ASN A 127 -13.11 -4.89 2.86
CA ASN A 127 -11.79 -5.32 2.41
C ASN A 127 -10.74 -4.21 2.60
N THR A 128 -11.10 -2.96 2.32
CA THR A 128 -10.17 -1.82 2.53
C THR A 128 -9.88 -1.61 4.00
N ALA A 129 -10.90 -1.70 4.87
CA ALA A 129 -10.72 -1.58 6.31
C ALA A 129 -9.85 -2.71 6.88
N PHE A 130 -10.04 -3.95 6.41
CA PHE A 130 -9.21 -5.07 6.85
C PHE A 130 -7.77 -4.96 6.37
N PHE A 131 -7.56 -4.58 5.11
CA PHE A 131 -6.25 -4.30 4.57
C PHE A 131 -5.54 -3.20 5.39
N GLY A 132 -6.26 -2.14 5.75
CA GLY A 132 -5.76 -1.08 6.63
C GLY A 132 -5.29 -1.60 7.99
N ASP A 133 -6.04 -2.51 8.63
CA ASP A 133 -5.59 -3.12 9.88
C ASP A 133 -4.31 -3.93 9.70
N ILE A 134 -4.24 -4.76 8.66
CA ILE A 134 -3.06 -5.59 8.36
C ILE A 134 -1.85 -4.70 8.08
N LEU A 135 -2.01 -3.66 7.26
CA LEU A 135 -0.98 -2.69 6.95
C LEU A 135 -0.42 -2.03 8.21
N LEU A 136 -1.29 -1.57 9.12
CA LEU A 136 -0.85 -0.87 10.32
C LEU A 136 -0.14 -1.80 11.31
N HIS A 137 -0.55 -3.07 11.42
CA HIS A 137 0.10 -4.01 12.34
C HIS A 137 1.33 -4.69 11.73
N PHE A 138 1.40 -4.81 10.41
CA PHE A 138 2.46 -5.51 9.68
C PHE A 138 3.11 -4.66 8.55
N PRO A 139 3.46 -3.38 8.78
CA PRO A 139 3.96 -2.46 7.76
C PRO A 139 5.17 -3.01 7.01
N HIS A 140 6.11 -3.68 7.69
CA HIS A 140 7.27 -4.25 7.01
C HIS A 140 6.89 -5.30 5.95
N PHE A 141 5.94 -6.19 6.26
CA PHE A 141 5.46 -7.21 5.33
C PHE A 141 4.68 -6.58 4.19
N THR A 142 3.74 -5.67 4.49
CA THR A 142 2.89 -5.04 3.48
C THR A 142 3.71 -4.15 2.55
N HIS A 143 4.64 -3.34 3.04
CA HIS A 143 5.55 -2.56 2.17
C HIS A 143 6.38 -3.44 1.24
N ARG A 144 6.87 -4.59 1.73
CA ARG A 144 7.59 -5.56 0.91
C ARG A 144 6.70 -6.15 -0.18
N ILE A 145 5.46 -6.52 0.16
CA ILE A 145 4.48 -7.04 -0.78
C ILE A 145 4.11 -6.00 -1.84
N LEU A 146 3.84 -4.75 -1.46
CA LEU A 146 3.47 -3.68 -2.39
C LEU A 146 4.60 -3.26 -3.33
N LYS A 147 5.86 -3.40 -2.90
CA LYS A 147 7.03 -3.24 -3.79
C LYS A 147 7.09 -4.35 -4.84
N ALA A 148 6.72 -5.58 -4.49
CA ALA A 148 6.69 -6.72 -5.40
C ALA A 148 5.45 -6.73 -6.31
N GLN A 149 4.29 -6.33 -5.78
CA GLN A 149 3.00 -6.31 -6.45
C GLN A 149 2.58 -4.87 -6.80
N GLN A 150 3.39 -4.20 -7.63
CA GLN A 150 3.18 -2.76 -7.92
C GLN A 150 1.80 -2.45 -8.50
N LYS A 151 1.19 -3.41 -9.22
CA LYS A 151 -0.18 -3.30 -9.76
C LYS A 151 -1.26 -3.08 -8.68
N TRP A 152 -1.00 -3.42 -7.42
CA TRP A 152 -1.96 -3.22 -6.33
C TRP A 152 -2.03 -1.77 -5.87
N ASN A 153 -0.96 -1.00 -6.02
CA ASN A 153 -0.89 0.39 -5.55
C ASN A 153 -2.03 1.27 -6.06
N PRO A 154 -2.35 1.33 -7.37
CA PRO A 154 -3.48 2.14 -7.84
C PRO A 154 -4.84 1.66 -7.29
N ILE A 155 -5.00 0.36 -7.04
CA ILE A 155 -6.25 -0.21 -6.50
C ILE A 155 -6.42 0.22 -5.04
N ILE A 156 -5.37 0.09 -4.23
CA ILE A 156 -5.34 0.48 -2.81
C ILE A 156 -5.52 1.99 -2.66
N ASN A 157 -4.81 2.78 -3.45
CA ASN A 157 -4.93 4.24 -3.39
C ASN A 157 -6.36 4.68 -3.70
N TRP A 158 -6.97 4.08 -4.72
CA TRP A 158 -8.37 4.33 -5.04
C TRP A 158 -9.29 3.91 -3.88
N SER A 159 -9.10 2.71 -3.32
CA SER A 159 -10.01 2.18 -2.30
C SER A 159 -9.91 2.92 -0.97
N LEU A 160 -8.71 3.36 -0.56
CA LEU A 160 -8.51 4.22 0.62
C LEU A 160 -9.21 5.57 0.44
N ASN A 161 -9.05 6.21 -0.72
CA ASN A 161 -9.71 7.47 -1.01
C ASN A 161 -11.25 7.30 -1.06
N PHE A 162 -11.74 6.26 -1.72
CA PHE A 162 -13.16 5.92 -1.77
C PHE A 162 -13.73 5.74 -0.36
N THR A 163 -13.08 4.89 0.46
CA THR A 163 -13.47 4.60 1.83
C THR A 163 -13.49 5.86 2.71
N TYR A 164 -12.52 6.75 2.53
CA TYR A 164 -12.48 8.02 3.25
C TYR A 164 -13.62 8.98 2.85
N ARG A 165 -13.99 9.02 1.56
CA ARG A 165 -15.11 9.83 1.06
C ARG A 165 -16.45 9.30 1.59
N THR A 166 -16.62 7.99 1.67
CA THR A 166 -17.80 7.33 2.23
C THR A 166 -17.77 7.14 3.75
N LYS A 167 -16.96 7.93 4.49
CA LYS A 167 -16.78 7.79 5.94
C LYS A 167 -18.05 7.89 6.78
N TYR A 168 -19.15 8.44 6.25
CA TYR A 168 -20.44 8.53 6.93
C TYR A 168 -21.07 7.15 7.22
N LEU A 169 -20.58 6.11 6.55
CA LEU A 169 -20.98 4.71 6.77
C LEU A 169 -20.13 3.99 7.83
N LEU A 170 -19.03 4.62 8.28
CA LEU A 170 -18.00 3.97 9.10
C LEU A 170 -18.03 4.48 10.54
N ASP A 171 -17.59 3.63 11.47
CA ASP A 171 -17.32 4.03 12.84
C ASP A 171 -16.04 4.88 12.95
N SER A 172 -15.92 5.64 14.04
CA SER A 172 -14.80 6.57 14.25
C SER A 172 -13.44 5.87 14.33
N GLU A 173 -13.36 4.68 14.91
CA GLU A 173 -12.12 3.91 15.01
C GLU A 173 -11.63 3.50 13.62
N THR A 174 -12.55 3.01 12.78
CA THR A 174 -12.23 2.64 11.40
C THR A 174 -11.78 3.86 10.58
N ILE A 175 -12.44 5.02 10.72
CA ILE A 175 -12.03 6.26 10.03
C ILE A 175 -10.59 6.65 10.41
N VAL A 176 -10.25 6.60 11.69
CA VAL A 176 -8.88 6.89 12.17
C VAL A 176 -7.88 5.92 11.56
N LYS A 177 -8.18 4.62 11.53
CA LYS A 177 -7.28 3.63 10.93
C LYS A 177 -7.10 3.83 9.42
N ILE A 178 -8.15 4.17 8.69
CA ILE A 178 -8.05 4.51 7.26
C ILE A 178 -7.17 5.74 7.04
N HIS A 179 -7.30 6.76 7.88
CA HIS A 179 -6.43 7.94 7.84
C HIS A 179 -4.97 7.56 8.10
N LEU A 180 -4.68 6.79 9.14
CA LEU A 180 -3.33 6.32 9.46
C LEU A 180 -2.74 5.43 8.37
N ALA A 181 -3.54 4.53 7.78
CA ALA A 181 -3.14 3.68 6.66
C ALA A 181 -2.79 4.51 5.42
N SER A 182 -3.58 5.56 5.14
CA SER A 182 -3.33 6.48 4.04
C SER A 182 -2.03 7.27 4.23
N GLN A 183 -1.70 7.66 5.47
CA GLN A 183 -0.40 8.25 5.81
C GLN A 183 0.74 7.23 5.67
N GLU A 184 0.57 6.00 6.17
CA GLU A 184 1.58 4.93 6.11
C GLU A 184 1.99 4.63 4.66
N LEU A 185 1.05 4.64 3.72
CA LEU A 185 1.32 4.43 2.30
C LEU A 185 1.68 5.70 1.52
N ASN A 186 1.69 6.88 2.16
CA ASN A 186 1.88 8.18 1.50
C ASN A 186 0.83 8.48 0.42
N VAL A 187 -0.39 7.97 0.58
CA VAL A 187 -1.54 8.37 -0.25
C VAL A 187 -1.94 9.81 0.07
N ILE A 188 -1.84 10.17 1.34
CA ILE A 188 -1.99 11.54 1.83
C ILE A 188 -0.66 12.00 2.46
N LYS A 189 -0.52 13.31 2.62
CA LYS A 189 0.64 13.90 3.29
C LYS A 189 0.71 13.39 4.73
N ARG A 190 1.87 12.85 5.13
CA ARG A 190 2.14 12.48 6.51
C ARG A 190 2.21 13.73 7.39
N GLU A 191 1.55 13.66 8.53
CA GLU A 191 1.61 14.67 9.58
C GLU A 191 3.03 14.74 10.17
N GLN A 192 3.42 15.92 10.65
CA GLN A 192 4.73 16.11 11.25
C GLN A 192 4.87 15.24 12.49
N GLY A 193 5.89 14.38 12.52
CA GLY A 193 6.10 13.45 13.63
C GLY A 193 5.22 12.19 13.57
N TYR A 194 4.55 11.92 12.43
CA TYR A 194 3.81 10.68 12.25
C TYR A 194 4.68 9.45 12.56
N SER A 195 4.18 8.60 13.45
CA SER A 195 4.68 7.27 13.73
C SER A 195 3.49 6.34 13.86
N ASN A 196 3.52 5.21 13.16
CA ASN A 196 2.44 4.24 13.19
C ASN A 196 2.29 3.66 14.62
N PRO A 197 1.16 3.89 15.32
CA PRO A 197 0.99 3.49 16.72
C PRO A 197 0.74 1.98 16.89
N TYR A 198 0.36 1.28 15.81
CA TYR A 198 0.08 -0.16 15.82
C TYR A 198 1.32 -1.00 15.52
N TRP A 199 2.41 -0.36 15.09
CA TRP A 199 3.66 -1.06 14.83
C TRP A 199 4.31 -1.51 16.14
N GLN A 200 4.51 -2.82 16.25
CA GLN A 200 5.25 -3.45 17.34
C GLN A 200 6.42 -4.23 16.74
N PRO A 201 7.69 -3.88 17.03
CA PRO A 201 8.83 -4.67 16.60
C PRO A 201 8.68 -6.10 17.12
N THR A 202 8.46 -7.06 16.22
CA THR A 202 8.35 -8.47 16.60
C THR A 202 9.74 -9.12 16.53
N GLU A 203 10.08 -9.99 17.47
CA GLU A 203 11.36 -10.73 17.53
C GLU A 203 11.71 -11.45 16.21
N ALA A 204 10.70 -11.91 15.47
CA ALA A 204 10.85 -12.53 14.14
C ALA A 204 11.47 -11.60 13.07
N GLN A 205 11.54 -10.29 13.32
CA GLN A 205 12.15 -9.28 12.44
C GLN A 205 13.65 -9.09 12.69
N GLU A 206 14.19 -9.52 13.83
CA GLU A 206 15.61 -9.34 14.16
C GLU A 206 16.53 -10.28 13.36
N GLY A 207 15.98 -11.40 12.85
CA GLY A 207 16.73 -12.38 12.06
C GLY A 207 17.19 -11.92 10.67
N ASP A 208 16.57 -10.90 10.07
CA ASP A 208 16.90 -10.43 8.70
C ASP A 208 17.75 -9.14 8.71
N ASN A 209 17.68 -8.34 9.78
CA ASN A 209 18.50 -7.13 9.93
C ASN A 209 19.99 -7.41 10.22
N GLY A 210 20.37 -8.65 10.53
CA GLY A 210 21.74 -9.07 10.81
C GLY A 210 22.69 -9.06 9.60
N LYS A 211 22.21 -8.86 8.36
CA LYS A 211 23.05 -8.93 7.14
C LYS A 211 23.31 -7.60 6.42
N ILE A 212 22.78 -6.46 6.88
CA ILE A 212 22.96 -5.15 6.19
C ILE A 212 23.77 -4.12 7.00
N LYS A 213 24.21 -4.40 8.23
CA LYS A 213 25.15 -3.52 8.96
C LYS A 213 26.51 -4.17 9.23
N LYS A 214 27.40 -4.11 8.25
CA LYS A 214 28.86 -3.87 8.42
C LYS A 214 29.59 -3.82 7.07
N LYS A 215 29.51 -2.66 6.40
CA LYS A 215 30.66 -2.17 5.62
C LYS A 215 30.70 -0.65 5.67
N LYS A 216 31.79 -0.16 6.25
CA LYS A 216 32.32 1.23 6.25
C LYS A 216 31.74 2.21 7.28
N SER A 217 32.37 2.26 8.46
CA SER A 217 33.31 3.34 8.77
C SER A 217 33.82 3.22 10.22
N ALA A 218 34.99 2.62 10.40
CA ALA A 218 35.83 2.86 11.56
C ALA A 218 37.30 2.64 11.17
N THR A 219 38.15 3.57 11.60
CA THR A 219 39.63 3.54 11.57
C THR A 219 40.30 4.20 10.36
N LYS A 220 40.32 5.55 10.34
CA LYS A 220 41.41 6.30 9.70
C LYS A 220 42.57 6.37 10.70
N GLY A 221 43.30 5.26 10.80
CA GLY A 221 44.55 5.15 11.55
C GLY A 221 45.71 5.80 10.78
N LYS A 222 46.54 6.53 11.52
CA LYS A 222 47.70 7.31 11.09
C LYS A 222 48.58 6.57 10.06
N GLN A 223 48.71 7.11 8.85
CA GLN A 223 49.77 6.72 7.92
C GLN A 223 51.10 7.38 8.37
N LYS A 224 52.10 6.55 8.63
CA LYS A 224 53.48 6.98 8.92
C LYS A 224 54.12 7.49 7.62
N LYS A 225 54.58 8.75 7.61
CA LYS A 225 55.41 9.31 6.54
C LYS A 225 56.80 8.67 6.63
N GLY A 226 57.28 8.08 5.53
CA GLY A 226 58.65 7.59 5.41
C GLY A 226 59.68 8.73 5.32
N PRO A 227 60.98 8.43 5.45
CA PRO A 227 62.02 9.45 5.46
C PRO A 227 62.09 10.17 4.12
N GLN A 228 61.97 11.50 4.12
CA GLN A 228 62.26 12.32 2.95
C GLN A 228 63.72 12.72 2.97
N MET A 229 64.47 12.25 1.96
CA MET A 229 65.82 12.70 1.66
C MET A 229 65.74 14.05 0.95
N THR A 230 66.33 15.08 1.57
CA THR A 230 66.64 16.35 0.92
C THR A 230 67.89 16.15 0.06
N LYS A 231 67.85 16.54 -1.23
CA LYS A 231 69.06 16.68 -2.04
C LYS A 231 69.19 18.15 -2.43
N TRP A 232 70.11 18.83 -1.74
CA TRP A 232 70.64 20.13 -2.12
C TRP A 232 71.62 19.98 -3.30
N PHE A 233 71.68 21.06 -4.06
CA PHE A 233 72.45 21.39 -5.26
C PHE A 233 73.94 21.05 -5.20
N ILE A 234 74.49 20.65 -6.36
CA ILE A 234 75.81 21.12 -6.83
C ILE A 234 75.72 21.42 -8.32
N ASP A 235 76.01 22.68 -8.65
CA ASP A 235 76.31 23.24 -9.97
C ASP A 235 77.50 22.56 -10.65
N ASN A 236 77.48 22.42 -11.99
CA ASN A 236 78.44 23.14 -12.83
C ASN A 236 78.15 22.99 -14.34
N LYS A 237 78.05 24.16 -14.99
CA LYS A 237 78.59 24.55 -16.31
C LYS A 237 78.68 23.49 -17.41
N TYR A 238 78.00 23.76 -18.53
CA TYR A 238 78.58 24.20 -19.83
C TYR A 238 77.45 24.10 -20.89
N VAL A 239 76.87 25.23 -21.31
CA VAL A 239 77.10 25.89 -22.61
C VAL A 239 76.21 25.39 -23.76
N ARG A 240 75.21 26.24 -24.07
CA ARG A 240 74.87 26.81 -25.40
C ARG A 240 74.53 25.84 -26.56
N ALA A 241 73.29 25.88 -27.03
CA ALA A 241 72.96 26.15 -28.44
C ALA A 241 71.44 26.37 -28.65
N THR A 242 71.13 27.58 -29.15
CA THR A 242 70.06 27.99 -30.09
C THR A 242 69.17 26.88 -30.69
N ARG A 243 67.86 27.05 -30.93
CA ARG A 243 67.30 28.05 -31.86
C ARG A 243 65.76 28.05 -31.81
N THR A 244 65.21 29.22 -32.06
CA THR A 244 63.82 29.65 -32.22
C THR A 244 63.10 29.08 -33.46
N HIS A 245 61.77 28.95 -33.36
CA HIS A 245 60.68 29.30 -34.31
C HIS A 245 59.48 28.37 -34.02
N ASP A 246 58.44 28.82 -33.32
CA ASP A 246 57.39 29.76 -33.76
C ASP A 246 56.59 29.21 -34.94
N LEU A 247 55.35 28.76 -34.68
CA LEU A 247 54.16 29.32 -35.33
C LEU A 247 52.87 28.66 -34.81
N LYS A 248 51.99 29.54 -34.36
CA LYS A 248 50.56 29.35 -34.11
C LYS A 248 49.79 29.09 -35.42
N ILE A 249 48.52 28.74 -35.21
CA ILE A 249 47.29 29.09 -35.98
C ILE A 249 46.57 27.85 -36.54
N THR A 250 45.53 27.31 -35.87
CA THR A 250 44.08 27.66 -35.83
C THR A 250 43.27 27.34 -37.11
N PHE A 251 42.24 26.50 -36.89
CA PHE A 251 40.91 26.42 -37.51
C PHE A 251 40.72 26.31 -39.04
N LYS A 252 39.97 25.27 -39.44
CA LYS A 252 38.95 25.39 -40.50
C LYS A 252 37.76 24.46 -40.25
N HIS A 253 36.62 25.09 -40.06
CA HIS A 253 35.26 24.58 -40.22
C HIS A 253 35.03 24.23 -41.70
N LEU A 254 34.27 23.17 -42.02
CA LEU A 254 33.50 23.12 -43.27
C LEU A 254 32.23 22.26 -43.08
N HIS A 255 31.09 22.92 -43.34
CA HIS A 255 29.78 22.35 -43.64
C HIS A 255 29.82 21.52 -44.93
N SER A 256 28.96 20.50 -45.03
CA SER A 256 28.15 20.26 -46.23
C SER A 256 27.03 19.24 -45.93
N ASP A 257 25.80 19.72 -46.08
CA ASP A 257 24.56 18.94 -46.29
C ASP A 257 24.67 18.02 -47.52
N VAL A 258 23.93 16.90 -47.56
CA VAL A 258 23.18 16.45 -48.75
C VAL A 258 21.96 15.59 -48.33
N SER A 259 20.87 15.85 -49.06
CA SER A 259 19.45 15.48 -48.94
C SER A 259 19.01 14.03 -49.20
N ALA A 260 17.79 13.77 -48.73
CA ALA A 260 16.61 13.16 -49.39
C ALA A 260 16.70 11.82 -50.15
N VAL A 261 15.88 10.86 -49.71
CA VAL A 261 14.72 10.26 -50.44
C VAL A 261 13.61 9.97 -49.42
#